data_AF-G5A0I5-F1
#
_entry.id   AF-G5A0I5-F1
#
_cell.length_a   1.000
_cell.length_b   1.000
_cell.length_c   1.000
_cell.angle_alpha   90.00
_cell.angle_beta   90.00
_cell.angle_gamma   90.00
#
_symmetry.space_group_name_H-M   'P 1'
#
loop_
_entity.id
_entity.type
_entity.pdbx_description
1 polymer ?
#
loop_
_entity_poly.entity_id
_entity_poly.type
_entity_poly.pdbx_seq_one_letter_code
_entity_poly.pdbx_strand_id
1 'polypeptide(L)'
;RYRVDFSQRTCSCAYLFQMGVPCRHFLAGLTFFKRSGEESGYVDACYSVSVFAEQYDLQRTGSIELLLDSELEENHEVRAPIVARKRGRPKSK
;
A
#
# COMPACT_ATOMS: atom_id res chain seq x y z
N ARG A 1 -12.73 -19.78 9.39
CA ARG A 1 -13.82 -18.84 9.72
C ARG A 1 -13.19 -17.48 10.04
N TYR A 2 -13.67 -16.38 9.47
CA TYR A 2 -13.14 -15.03 9.72
C TYR A 2 -13.93 -14.30 10.81
N ARG A 3 -13.27 -13.45 11.59
CA ARG A 3 -13.88 -12.59 12.61
C ARG A 3 -13.81 -11.14 12.13
N VAL A 4 -14.91 -10.39 12.27
CA VAL A 4 -15.03 -8.98 11.86
C VAL A 4 -15.44 -8.17 13.09
N ASP A 5 -14.74 -7.07 13.34
CA ASP A 5 -15.09 -6.08 14.35
C ASP A 5 -15.27 -4.72 13.66
N PHE A 6 -16.52 -4.24 13.61
CA PHE A 6 -16.85 -2.95 12.99
C PHE A 6 -16.38 -1.76 13.84
N SER A 7 -16.32 -1.91 15.17
CA SER A 7 -15.92 -0.83 16.07
C SER A 7 -14.43 -0.54 15.96
N GLN A 8 -13.63 -1.60 15.86
CA GLN A 8 -12.18 -1.50 15.69
C GLN A 8 -11.76 -1.37 14.22
N ARG A 9 -12.71 -1.46 13.28
CA ARG A 9 -12.45 -1.52 11.83
C ARG A 9 -11.44 -2.62 11.48
N THR A 10 -11.63 -3.82 12.03
CA THR A 10 -10.72 -4.95 11.79
C THR A 10 -11.43 -6.18 11.24
N CYS A 11 -10.67 -6.97 10.48
CA CYS A 11 -11.05 -8.31 10.08
C CYS A 11 -9.85 -9.23 10.27
N SER A 12 -10.06 -10.45 10.76
CA SER A 12 -9.00 -11.43 11.01
C SER A 12 -8.27 -11.89 9.74
N CYS A 13 -8.71 -11.49 8.55
CA CYS A 13 -7.96 -11.68 7.30
C CYS A 13 -6.87 -10.61 7.06
N ALA A 14 -6.75 -9.60 7.93
CA ALA A 14 -5.81 -8.48 7.86
C ALA A 14 -5.92 -7.56 6.62
N TYR A 15 -6.72 -7.90 5.62
CA TYR A 15 -6.82 -7.14 4.38
C TYR A 15 -7.22 -5.68 4.58
N LEU A 16 -8.19 -5.38 5.45
CA LEU A 16 -8.59 -4.00 5.76
C LEU A 16 -7.44 -3.20 6.38
N PHE A 17 -6.63 -3.83 7.23
CA PHE A 17 -5.43 -3.19 7.79
C PHE A 17 -4.33 -2.96 6.75
N GLN A 18 -4.13 -3.92 5.85
CA GLN A 18 -3.05 -3.86 4.84
C GLN A 18 -3.38 -2.91 3.69
N MET A 19 -4.63 -2.88 3.26
CA MET A 19 -5.07 -2.18 2.06
C MET A 19 -5.87 -0.93 2.37
N GLY A 20 -6.28 -0.70 3.62
CA GLY A 20 -7.12 0.45 3.97
C GLY A 20 -8.54 0.41 3.37
N VAL A 21 -8.98 -0.73 2.82
CA VAL A 21 -10.32 -0.89 2.22
C VAL A 21 -11.02 -2.16 2.71
N PRO A 22 -12.37 -2.16 2.84
CA PRO A 22 -13.12 -3.31 3.35
C PRO A 22 -12.92 -4.57 2.53
N CYS A 23 -12.53 -5.66 3.20
CA CYS A 23 -12.47 -6.97 2.56
C CYS A 23 -13.87 -7.56 2.33
N ARG A 24 -13.98 -8.59 1.48
CA ARG A 24 -15.24 -9.32 1.25
C ARG A 24 -15.93 -9.83 2.52
N HIS A 25 -15.17 -10.18 3.57
CA HIS A 25 -15.73 -10.65 4.83
C HIS A 25 -16.38 -9.49 5.62
N PHE A 26 -15.74 -8.33 5.58
CA PHE A 26 -16.22 -7.11 6.24
C PHE A 26 -17.50 -6.63 5.54
N LEU A 27 -17.49 -6.57 4.21
CA LEU A 27 -18.66 -6.24 3.39
C LEU A 27 -19.82 -7.21 3.60
N ALA A 28 -19.56 -8.51 3.61
CA ALA A 28 -20.59 -9.51 3.91
C ALA A 28 -21.21 -9.29 5.30
N GLY A 29 -20.39 -8.92 6.29
CA GLY A 29 -20.87 -8.55 7.61
C GLY A 29 -21.75 -7.29 7.60
N LEU A 30 -21.33 -6.22 6.91
CA LEU A 30 -22.14 -5.00 6.77
C LEU A 30 -23.49 -5.30 6.13
N THR A 31 -23.51 -6.09 5.05
CA THR A 31 -24.74 -6.51 4.37
C THR A 31 -25.64 -7.31 5.31
N PHE A 32 -25.09 -8.25 6.07
CA PHE A 32 -25.84 -9.06 7.04
C PHE A 32 -26.53 -8.19 8.11
N PHE A 33 -25.87 -7.14 8.58
CA PHE A 33 -26.42 -6.19 9.55
C PHE A 33 -27.22 -5.04 8.92
N LYS A 34 -27.47 -5.05 7.60
CA LYS A 34 -28.19 -3.99 6.86
C LYS A 34 -27.53 -2.60 6.96
N ARG A 35 -26.19 -2.57 7.02
CA ARG A 35 -25.35 -1.38 7.14
C ARG A 35 -24.52 -1.11 5.88
N SER A 36 -25.00 -1.54 4.71
CA SER A 36 -24.28 -1.38 3.44
C SER A 36 -24.00 0.08 3.08
N GLY A 37 -24.85 1.03 3.50
CA GLY A 37 -24.60 2.46 3.27
C GLY A 37 -23.42 3.07 4.05
N GLU A 38 -22.84 2.32 5.00
CA GLU A 38 -21.72 2.80 5.82
C GLU A 38 -20.34 2.40 5.27
N GLU A 39 -20.29 1.66 4.15
CA GLU A 39 -19.06 1.11 3.59
C GLU A 39 -17.97 2.15 3.32
N SER A 40 -18.35 3.33 2.85
CA SER A 40 -17.44 4.46 2.60
C SER A 40 -16.75 4.96 3.87
N GLY A 41 -17.37 4.80 5.05
CA GLY A 41 -16.79 5.19 6.33
C GLY A 41 -15.66 4.28 6.80
N TYR A 42 -15.46 3.13 6.14
CA TYR A 42 -14.40 2.15 6.44
C TYR A 42 -13.28 2.14 5.39
N VAL A 43 -13.32 3.06 4.42
CA VAL A 43 -12.26 3.26 3.43
C VAL A 43 -11.32 4.35 3.93
N ASP A 44 -10.02 4.11 3.86
CA ASP A 44 -9.01 5.09 4.26
C ASP A 44 -9.05 6.34 3.37
N ALA A 45 -8.75 7.49 3.97
CA ALA A 45 -8.89 8.79 3.33
C ALA A 45 -8.02 8.95 2.06
N CYS A 46 -6.93 8.20 1.94
CA CYS A 46 -6.05 8.20 0.76
C CYS A 46 -6.74 7.72 -0.53
N TYR A 47 -7.87 7.03 -0.42
CA TYR A 47 -8.70 6.63 -1.56
C TYR A 47 -9.77 7.66 -1.94
N SER A 48 -9.89 8.77 -1.21
CA SER A 48 -10.85 9.82 -1.53
C SER A 48 -10.33 10.76 -2.61
N VAL A 49 -11.22 11.20 -3.50
CA VAL A 49 -10.90 12.15 -4.58
C VAL A 49 -10.42 13.49 -4.01
N SER A 50 -11.00 13.94 -2.89
CA SER A 50 -10.59 15.18 -2.24
C SER A 50 -9.15 15.11 -1.75
N VAL A 51 -8.77 14.04 -1.04
CA VAL A 51 -7.38 13.86 -0.57
C VAL A 51 -6.43 13.73 -1.74
N PHE A 52 -6.81 13.01 -2.79
CA PHE A 52 -6.02 12.95 -4.02
C PHE A 52 -5.80 14.35 -4.60
N ALA A 53 -6.86 15.14 -4.80
CA ALA A 53 -6.76 16.49 -5.35
C ALA A 53 -5.90 17.42 -4.48
N GLU A 54 -6.03 17.35 -3.15
CA GLU A 54 -5.23 18.12 -2.21
C GLU A 54 -3.72 17.76 -2.22
N GLN A 55 -3.37 16.51 -2.52
CA GLN A 55 -1.95 16.11 -2.62
C GLN A 55 -1.33 16.54 -3.96
N TYR A 56 -2.12 16.69 -5.01
CA TYR A 56 -1.67 17.14 -6.33
C TYR A 56 -1.86 18.65 -6.55
N ASP A 57 -2.26 19.38 -5.50
CA ASP A 57 -2.21 20.84 -5.53
C ASP A 57 -0.74 21.29 -5.58
N LEU A 58 -0.32 21.71 -6.78
CA LEU A 58 1.04 22.17 -7.09
C LEU A 58 1.51 23.30 -6.16
N GLN A 59 0.59 24.07 -5.58
CA GLN A 59 0.95 25.12 -4.62
C GLN A 59 1.39 24.57 -3.25
N ARG A 60 0.94 23.36 -2.89
CA ARG A 60 1.14 22.79 -1.55
C ARG A 60 2.30 21.81 -1.48
N THR A 61 2.47 20.96 -2.49
CA THR A 61 3.45 19.86 -2.49
C THR A 61 4.72 20.16 -3.27
N GLY A 62 4.74 21.27 -4.03
CA GLY A 62 5.76 21.51 -5.04
C GLY A 62 5.60 20.51 -6.19
N SER A 63 5.90 20.92 -7.41
CA SER A 63 6.06 19.95 -8.50
C SER A 63 7.15 18.96 -8.10
N ILE A 64 6.85 17.65 -8.13
CA ILE A 64 7.92 16.65 -8.10
C ILE A 64 8.72 16.87 -9.38
N GLU A 65 9.86 17.52 -9.23
CA GLU A 65 10.82 17.71 -10.31
C GLU A 65 11.65 16.44 -10.40
N LEU A 66 11.45 15.71 -11.50
CA LEU A 66 12.37 14.64 -11.85
C LEU A 66 13.66 15.30 -12.33
N LEU A 67 14.78 14.95 -11.71
CA LEU A 67 16.09 15.40 -12.16
C LEU A 67 16.29 14.99 -13.62
N LEU A 68 16.80 15.91 -14.42
CA LEU A 68 17.19 15.62 -15.78
C LEU A 68 18.46 14.77 -15.78
N ASP A 69 18.67 13.95 -16.80
CA ASP A 69 19.90 13.16 -16.93
C ASP A 69 21.17 14.04 -16.90
N SER A 70 21.06 15.30 -17.34
CA SER A 70 22.14 16.30 -17.27
C SER A 70 22.49 16.76 -15.85
N GLU A 71 21.61 16.55 -14.89
CA GLU A 71 21.77 16.95 -13.49
C GLU A 71 22.23 15.77 -12.61
N LEU A 72 22.35 14.57 -13.18
CA LEU A 72 22.81 13.38 -12.47
C LEU A 72 24.34 13.27 -12.52
N GLU A 73 24.97 13.11 -11.36
CA GLU A 73 26.40 12.77 -11.26
C GLU A 73 26.57 11.33 -10.77
N GLU A 74 27.40 10.55 -11.46
CA GLU A 74 27.68 9.16 -11.08
C GLU A 74 28.64 9.11 -9.87
N ASN A 75 28.18 8.54 -8.76
CA ASN A 75 29.02 8.34 -7.58
C ASN A 75 29.86 7.06 -7.71
N HIS A 76 31.13 7.21 -8.10
CA HIS A 76 32.08 6.10 -8.24
C HIS A 76 32.63 5.54 -6.91
N GLU A 77 32.34 6.17 -5.77
CA GLU A 77 32.68 5.61 -4.45
C GLU A 77 31.75 4.44 -4.08
N VAL A 78 30.50 4.49 -4.57
CA VAL A 78 29.51 3.44 -4.34
C VAL A 78 29.74 2.31 -5.35
N ARG A 79 30.40 1.25 -4.90
CA ARG A 79 30.56 0.03 -5.70
C ARG A 79 29.31 -0.83 -5.60
N ALA A 80 28.94 -1.45 -6.72
CA ALA A 80 27.87 -2.46 -6.71
C ALA A 80 28.17 -3.56 -5.67
N PRO A 81 27.16 -4.05 -4.95
CA PRO A 81 27.36 -5.12 -3.98
C PRO A 81 27.94 -6.35 -4.67
N ILE A 82 29.02 -6.88 -4.10
CA ILE A 82 29.64 -8.11 -4.59
C ILE A 82 28.72 -9.27 -4.23
N VAL A 83 27.97 -9.77 -5.22
CA VAL A 83 27.07 -10.90 -5.00
C VAL A 83 27.90 -12.18 -4.90
N ALA A 84 28.14 -12.66 -3.67
CA ALA A 84 28.78 -13.95 -3.46
C ALA A 84 27.87 -15.07 -3.98
N ARG A 85 28.28 -15.74 -5.08
CA ARG A 85 27.62 -16.97 -5.53
C ARG A 85 27.87 -18.06 -4.50
N LYS A 86 26.86 -18.36 -3.67
CA LYS A 86 26.89 -19.56 -2.81
C LYS A 86 27.02 -20.78 -3.73
N ARG A 87 27.92 -21.73 -3.39
CA ARG A 87 27.98 -23.01 -4.10
C ARG A 87 26.58 -23.62 -4.04
N GLY A 88 25.96 -23.80 -5.20
CA GLY A 88 24.67 -24.47 -5.30
C GLY A 88 24.74 -25.89 -4.74
N ARG A 89 23.57 -26.52 -4.59
CA ARG A 89 23.48 -27.92 -4.15
C ARG A 89 24.40 -28.79 -5.03
N PRO A 90 25.32 -29.58 -4.45
CA PRO A 90 26.16 -30.48 -5.24
C PRO A 90 25.28 -31.39 -6.10
N LYS A 91 25.62 -31.56 -7.37
CA LYS A 91 24.97 -32.58 -8.21
C LYS A 91 25.38 -33.95 -7.66
N SER A 92 24.42 -34.84 -7.43
CA SER A 92 24.71 -36.25 -7.14
C SER A 92 25.52 -36.81 -8.31
N LYS A 93 26.55 -37.61 -7.98
CA LYS A 93 27.13 -38.56 -8.94
C LYS A 93 26.10 -39.63 -9.28
#